data_AF-A0A660QMJ0-F1
#
_entry.id   AF-A0A660QMJ0-F1
#
_cell.length_a   1.000
_cell.length_b   1.000
_cell.length_c   1.000
_cell.angle_alpha   90.00
_cell.angle_beta   90.00
_cell.angle_gamma   90.00
#
_symmetry.space_group_name_H-M   'P 1'
#
loop_
_entity.id
_entity.type
_entity.pdbx_description
1 polymer ?
#
loop_
_entity_poly.entity_id
_entity_poly.type
_entity_poly.pdbx_seq_one_letter_code
_entity_poly.pdbx_strand_id
1 'polypeptide(L)'
;MRTQQYYYGTVFNGGTGDDQLYGSSYSDTYLFKLGDGQNTLYETTTKRGVRDLLIFDSGINSEDISVSRTGLDLFLNHSNGTDKVIIHNWYKSVTSQIEIIQFADGTEWAGSTIHELGLIVNGTAGDDYIAGVSTFTNTLNGLSGDDIIVAASDGDKVTGGTGNDTLSANGYIDNITLDGGEGNDRLTSSKWGRGAILNGGTGDDTLISGSGGQDVILNGGTGDDQLQGSFKTDTYLFNLGDGQDTIYETWSSIGVLDTLIFGTGINSEDLSVSRIGLDLLLSHSNGSDKVTIHNWYNSTHNQIELVQFADGTEW
;
A
#
# COMPACT_ATOMS: atom_id res chain seq x y z
N MET A 1 46.54 19.20 -26.93
CA MET A 1 45.43 18.27 -27.29
C MET A 1 45.34 17.24 -26.18
N ARG A 2 44.31 17.30 -25.32
CA ARG A 2 44.01 16.23 -24.36
C ARG A 2 43.09 15.25 -25.09
N THR A 3 43.53 14.02 -25.24
CA THR A 3 42.73 12.90 -25.74
C THR A 3 41.63 12.60 -24.72
N GLN A 4 40.38 12.85 -25.09
CA GLN A 4 39.21 12.42 -24.34
C GLN A 4 39.08 10.91 -24.57
N GLN A 5 39.49 10.12 -23.59
CA GLN A 5 39.38 8.67 -23.61
C GLN A 5 37.90 8.34 -23.31
N TYR A 6 37.10 8.09 -24.35
CA TYR A 6 35.78 7.51 -24.19
C TYR A 6 35.99 6.08 -23.70
N TYR A 7 35.76 5.85 -22.41
CA TYR A 7 35.62 4.52 -21.87
C TYR A 7 34.21 4.06 -22.23
N TYR A 8 34.09 3.35 -23.35
CA TYR A 8 32.85 2.72 -23.79
C TYR A 8 32.47 1.65 -22.75
N GLY A 9 31.19 1.58 -22.36
CA GLY A 9 30.74 0.45 -21.58
C GLY A 9 30.67 -0.82 -22.42
N THR A 10 30.27 -1.90 -21.78
CA THR A 10 30.38 -3.28 -22.23
C THR A 10 29.08 -3.71 -22.87
N VAL A 11 29.17 -4.50 -23.95
CA VAL A 11 28.01 -5.21 -24.50
C VAL A 11 28.01 -6.62 -23.94
N PHE A 12 26.97 -6.98 -23.19
CA PHE A 12 26.75 -8.28 -22.61
C PHE A 12 25.73 -9.08 -23.42
N ASN A 13 26.01 -10.37 -23.58
CA ASN A 13 25.10 -11.36 -24.14
C ASN A 13 25.32 -12.66 -23.37
N GLY A 14 24.35 -13.05 -22.53
CA GLY A 14 24.41 -14.30 -21.77
C GLY A 14 24.29 -15.53 -22.68
N GLY A 15 23.45 -15.41 -23.71
CA GLY A 15 23.07 -16.53 -24.56
C GLY A 15 22.04 -17.40 -23.85
N THR A 16 22.02 -18.70 -24.18
CA THR A 16 21.05 -19.63 -23.58
C THR A 16 21.47 -20.05 -22.18
N GLY A 17 20.55 -19.95 -21.22
CA GLY A 17 20.72 -20.45 -19.86
C GLY A 17 20.60 -19.33 -18.83
N ASP A 18 20.62 -19.71 -17.55
CA ASP A 18 20.45 -18.74 -16.48
C ASP A 18 21.79 -18.06 -16.16
N ASP A 19 22.05 -16.91 -16.80
CA ASP A 19 23.31 -16.18 -16.70
C ASP A 19 23.29 -15.04 -15.66
N GLN A 20 24.47 -14.72 -15.13
CA GLN A 20 24.70 -13.53 -14.30
C GLN A 20 25.61 -12.55 -15.03
N LEU A 21 25.11 -11.33 -15.30
CA LEU A 21 25.81 -10.30 -16.06
C LEU A 21 26.14 -9.11 -15.15
N TYR A 22 27.42 -8.84 -14.99
CA TYR A 22 27.92 -7.81 -14.07
C TYR A 22 28.30 -6.55 -14.84
N GLY A 23 27.51 -5.49 -14.66
CA GLY A 23 27.76 -4.17 -15.21
C GLY A 23 29.03 -3.53 -14.67
N SER A 24 29.45 -2.50 -15.38
CA SER A 24 30.59 -1.67 -15.06
C SER A 24 30.11 -0.36 -14.42
N SER A 25 30.93 0.69 -14.48
CA SER A 25 30.52 2.04 -14.09
C SER A 25 30.36 2.97 -15.31
N TYR A 26 30.17 2.39 -16.48
CA TYR A 26 30.04 3.05 -17.78
C TYR A 26 28.76 2.56 -18.46
N SER A 27 28.39 3.16 -19.60
CA SER A 27 27.17 2.80 -20.32
C SER A 27 27.23 1.40 -20.88
N ASP A 28 26.69 0.44 -20.15
CA ASP A 28 26.63 -0.96 -20.52
C ASP A 28 25.37 -1.24 -21.36
N THR A 29 25.43 -2.29 -22.17
CA THR A 29 24.33 -2.74 -23.01
C THR A 29 24.12 -4.23 -22.82
N TYR A 30 22.92 -4.64 -22.48
CA TYR A 30 22.52 -6.02 -22.25
C TYR A 30 21.63 -6.47 -23.41
N LEU A 31 22.01 -7.55 -24.08
CA LEU A 31 21.20 -8.14 -25.13
C LEU A 31 20.45 -9.35 -24.57
N PHE A 32 19.14 -9.40 -24.78
CA PHE A 32 18.30 -10.52 -24.38
C PHE A 32 17.44 -11.00 -25.56
N LYS A 33 17.40 -12.31 -25.77
CA LYS A 33 16.67 -12.97 -26.85
C LYS A 33 15.68 -13.98 -26.31
N LEU A 34 14.70 -14.31 -27.15
CA LEU A 34 13.75 -15.37 -26.84
C LEU A 34 14.49 -16.73 -26.74
N GLY A 35 14.29 -17.45 -25.64
CA GLY A 35 14.97 -18.70 -25.32
C GLY A 35 16.27 -18.54 -24.52
N ASP A 36 16.64 -17.33 -24.13
CA ASP A 36 17.83 -17.09 -23.30
C ASP A 36 17.65 -17.55 -21.84
N GLY A 37 16.43 -17.82 -21.38
CA GLY A 37 16.19 -18.29 -20.00
C GLY A 37 16.10 -17.13 -18.99
N GLN A 38 16.64 -17.31 -17.79
CA GLN A 38 16.53 -16.35 -16.69
C GLN A 38 17.85 -15.63 -16.46
N ASN A 39 18.02 -14.44 -17.02
CA ASN A 39 19.27 -13.68 -16.88
C ASN A 39 19.17 -12.66 -15.74
N THR A 40 20.19 -12.60 -14.89
CA THR A 40 20.28 -11.63 -13.78
C THR A 40 21.33 -10.57 -14.06
N LEU A 41 20.93 -9.31 -13.99
CA LEU A 41 21.76 -8.13 -14.25
C LEU A 41 22.16 -7.51 -12.91
N TYR A 42 23.46 -7.27 -12.73
CA TYR A 42 24.04 -6.64 -11.55
C TYR A 42 24.63 -5.29 -11.93
N GLU A 43 23.92 -4.22 -11.62
CA GLU A 43 24.32 -2.86 -11.96
C GLU A 43 25.06 -2.12 -10.85
N THR A 44 26.05 -1.33 -11.24
CA THR A 44 26.90 -0.53 -10.33
C THR A 44 27.26 0.85 -10.87
N THR A 45 26.34 1.49 -11.58
CA THR A 45 26.59 2.80 -12.21
C THR A 45 26.82 3.88 -11.15
N THR A 46 28.10 4.22 -10.97
CA THR A 46 28.57 5.26 -10.04
C THR A 46 28.96 6.56 -10.73
N LYS A 47 28.92 6.60 -12.08
CA LYS A 47 29.33 7.77 -12.87
C LYS A 47 28.14 8.56 -13.38
N ARG A 48 28.17 9.87 -13.15
CA ARG A 48 27.13 10.80 -13.61
C ARG A 48 27.07 10.84 -15.15
N GLY A 49 25.87 10.73 -15.70
CA GLY A 49 25.61 10.86 -17.14
C GLY A 49 25.85 9.59 -17.95
N VAL A 50 26.10 8.47 -17.28
CA VAL A 50 26.03 7.12 -17.85
C VAL A 50 24.58 6.69 -17.99
N ARG A 51 24.31 5.88 -19.01
CA ARG A 51 23.03 5.23 -19.28
C ARG A 51 23.27 3.80 -19.68
N ASP A 52 22.68 2.89 -18.94
CA ASP A 52 22.65 1.46 -19.20
C ASP A 52 21.40 1.13 -20.02
N LEU A 53 21.57 0.17 -20.93
CA LEU A 53 20.59 -0.16 -21.95
C LEU A 53 20.32 -1.67 -21.94
N LEU A 54 19.07 -2.06 -21.73
CA LEU A 54 18.61 -3.42 -22.03
C LEU A 54 17.95 -3.42 -23.40
N ILE A 55 18.40 -4.30 -24.29
CA ILE A 55 17.82 -4.49 -25.63
C ILE A 55 17.16 -5.86 -25.69
N PHE A 56 15.85 -5.86 -25.89
CA PHE A 56 15.11 -7.04 -26.30
C PHE A 56 15.21 -7.20 -27.83
N ASP A 57 15.79 -8.32 -28.27
CA ASP A 57 15.98 -8.62 -29.69
C ASP A 57 14.65 -8.93 -30.39
N SER A 58 14.69 -9.07 -31.73
CA SER A 58 13.51 -9.39 -32.53
C SER A 58 12.79 -10.65 -32.01
N GLY A 59 11.46 -10.56 -31.88
CA GLY A 59 10.61 -11.65 -31.36
C GLY A 59 10.15 -11.46 -29.91
N ILE A 60 10.60 -10.40 -29.23
CA ILE A 60 10.07 -9.97 -27.93
C ILE A 60 9.47 -8.57 -28.13
N ASN A 61 8.15 -8.45 -28.02
CA ASN A 61 7.48 -7.15 -28.08
C ASN A 61 7.23 -6.61 -26.67
N SER A 62 6.97 -5.31 -26.55
CA SER A 62 6.65 -4.69 -25.25
C SER A 62 5.40 -5.28 -24.60
N GLU A 63 4.42 -5.71 -25.40
CA GLU A 63 3.20 -6.39 -24.94
C GLU A 63 3.46 -7.80 -24.39
N ASP A 64 4.61 -8.40 -24.69
CA ASP A 64 5.01 -9.72 -24.18
C ASP A 64 5.63 -9.63 -22.78
N ILE A 65 5.99 -8.43 -22.31
CA ILE A 65 6.70 -8.23 -21.05
C ILE A 65 5.78 -7.69 -19.96
N SER A 66 5.71 -8.41 -18.84
CA SER A 66 5.13 -7.91 -17.59
C SER A 66 6.22 -7.55 -16.59
N VAL A 67 5.99 -6.46 -15.86
CA VAL A 67 6.90 -5.98 -14.81
C VAL A 67 6.39 -6.48 -13.46
N SER A 68 7.28 -7.04 -12.64
CA SER A 68 6.98 -7.38 -11.24
C SER A 68 8.19 -7.16 -10.33
N ARG A 69 8.00 -7.28 -9.02
CA ARG A 69 9.05 -7.12 -8.01
C ARG A 69 9.02 -8.28 -7.03
N THR A 70 10.20 -8.70 -6.57
CA THR A 70 10.33 -9.58 -5.40
C THR A 70 11.49 -9.07 -4.55
N GLY A 71 11.22 -8.74 -3.29
CA GLY A 71 12.20 -8.04 -2.46
C GLY A 71 12.63 -6.73 -3.10
N LEU A 72 13.93 -6.55 -3.32
CA LEU A 72 14.51 -5.36 -3.96
C LEU A 72 14.78 -5.54 -5.46
N ASP A 73 14.50 -6.71 -6.01
CA ASP A 73 14.80 -7.07 -7.39
C ASP A 73 13.59 -6.80 -8.28
N LEU A 74 13.85 -6.26 -9.47
CA LEU A 74 12.86 -6.00 -10.50
C LEU A 74 12.89 -7.13 -11.54
N PHE A 75 11.73 -7.57 -11.99
CA PHE A 75 11.56 -8.67 -12.93
C PHE A 75 10.84 -8.18 -14.17
N LEU A 76 11.41 -8.48 -15.34
CA LEU A 76 10.80 -8.34 -16.65
C LEU A 76 10.48 -9.74 -17.15
N ASN A 77 9.23 -10.16 -16.98
CA ASN A 77 8.80 -11.53 -17.26
C ASN A 77 8.21 -11.60 -18.68
N HIS A 78 8.69 -12.54 -19.48
CA HIS A 78 8.08 -12.81 -20.77
C HIS A 78 6.81 -13.64 -20.60
N SER A 79 5.81 -13.38 -21.44
CA SER A 79 4.56 -14.13 -21.58
C SER A 79 4.72 -15.63 -21.87
N ASN A 80 5.92 -16.11 -22.20
CA ASN A 80 6.18 -17.52 -22.47
C ASN A 80 6.37 -18.34 -21.17
N GLY A 81 6.50 -17.66 -20.02
CA GLY A 81 6.62 -18.28 -18.70
C GLY A 81 7.98 -18.88 -18.35
N THR A 82 8.96 -18.84 -19.26
CA THR A 82 10.30 -19.40 -19.03
C THR A 82 11.40 -18.35 -19.06
N ASP A 83 11.25 -17.33 -19.91
CA ASP A 83 12.26 -16.29 -20.09
C ASP A 83 11.96 -15.07 -19.22
N LYS A 84 13.01 -14.52 -18.59
CA LYS A 84 12.92 -13.27 -17.85
C LYS A 84 14.28 -12.62 -17.66
N VAL A 85 14.24 -11.30 -17.46
CA VAL A 85 15.38 -10.53 -16.99
C VAL A 85 15.12 -10.08 -15.56
N ILE A 86 16.08 -10.35 -14.68
CA ILE A 86 16.06 -9.95 -13.28
C ILE A 86 17.08 -8.83 -13.12
N ILE A 87 16.67 -7.66 -12.67
CA ILE A 87 17.59 -6.54 -12.37
C ILE A 87 17.74 -6.48 -10.86
N HIS A 88 18.92 -6.90 -10.41
CA HIS A 88 19.19 -7.09 -8.99
C HIS A 88 19.32 -5.75 -8.27
N ASN A 89 18.70 -5.64 -7.09
CA ASN A 89 18.73 -4.47 -6.22
C ASN A 89 18.20 -3.17 -6.85
N TRP A 90 17.31 -3.25 -7.83
CA TRP A 90 16.66 -2.09 -8.45
C TRP A 90 16.13 -1.07 -7.43
N TYR A 91 15.47 -1.54 -6.37
CA TYR A 91 14.88 -0.71 -5.32
C TYR A 91 15.82 -0.43 -4.14
N LYS A 92 17.07 -0.87 -4.21
CA LYS A 92 18.10 -0.57 -3.20
C LYS A 92 18.80 0.75 -3.46
N SER A 93 19.07 1.05 -4.73
CA SER A 93 19.79 2.25 -5.13
C SER A 93 19.56 2.57 -6.60
N VAL A 94 19.47 3.86 -6.91
CA VAL A 94 19.46 4.36 -8.30
C VAL A 94 20.68 3.92 -9.11
N THR A 95 21.78 3.55 -8.46
CA THR A 95 22.99 3.04 -9.14
C THR A 95 22.87 1.59 -9.60
N SER A 96 21.80 0.89 -9.22
CA SER A 96 21.51 -0.49 -9.59
C SER A 96 20.37 -0.60 -10.60
N GLN A 97 19.95 0.53 -11.17
CA GLN A 97 18.87 0.61 -12.15
C GLN A 97 19.43 0.66 -13.57
N ILE A 98 18.58 0.32 -14.53
CA ILE A 98 18.85 0.48 -15.96
C ILE A 98 18.00 1.65 -16.47
N GLU A 99 18.62 2.57 -17.21
CA GLU A 99 17.93 3.79 -17.64
C GLU A 99 16.97 3.57 -18.80
N ILE A 100 17.25 2.64 -19.70
CA ILE A 100 16.47 2.44 -20.92
C ILE A 100 16.31 0.95 -21.23
N ILE A 101 15.09 0.55 -21.57
CA ILE A 101 14.79 -0.72 -22.21
C ILE A 101 14.32 -0.43 -23.63
N GLN A 102 14.92 -1.08 -24.62
CA GLN A 102 14.63 -0.89 -26.04
C GLN A 102 14.13 -2.19 -26.66
N PHE A 103 13.08 -2.08 -27.46
CA PHE A 103 12.51 -3.18 -28.25
C PHE A 103 12.85 -3.02 -29.73
N ALA A 104 12.75 -4.12 -30.48
CA ALA A 104 13.13 -4.17 -31.90
C ALA A 104 12.27 -3.29 -32.82
N ASP A 105 11.04 -2.95 -32.42
CA ASP A 105 10.12 -2.06 -33.14
C ASP A 105 10.44 -0.57 -32.93
N GLY A 106 11.43 -0.26 -32.07
CA GLY A 106 11.80 1.09 -31.68
C GLY A 106 11.04 1.61 -30.45
N THR A 107 10.15 0.82 -29.84
CA THR A 107 9.57 1.14 -28.55
C THR A 107 10.67 1.23 -27.49
N GLU A 108 10.61 2.26 -26.66
CA GLU A 108 11.52 2.44 -25.53
C GLU A 108 10.72 2.61 -24.24
N TRP A 109 11.14 1.91 -23.19
CA TRP A 109 10.69 2.16 -21.83
C TRP A 109 11.81 2.87 -21.05
N ALA A 110 11.47 3.99 -20.44
CA ALA A 110 12.36 4.66 -19.50
C ALA A 110 12.39 3.90 -18.17
N GLY A 111 13.56 3.84 -17.52
CA GLY A 111 13.72 3.23 -16.21
C GLY A 111 12.72 3.76 -15.18
N SER A 112 12.41 5.06 -15.22
CA SER A 112 11.37 5.65 -14.34
C SER A 112 9.98 5.04 -14.55
N THR A 113 9.59 4.71 -15.78
CA THR A 113 8.29 4.07 -16.06
C THR A 113 8.24 2.67 -15.46
N ILE A 114 9.32 1.91 -15.59
CA ILE A 114 9.43 0.54 -15.07
C ILE A 114 9.54 0.54 -13.55
N HIS A 115 10.21 1.55 -13.00
CA HIS A 115 10.29 1.77 -11.56
C HIS A 115 8.90 1.83 -10.94
N GLU A 116 7.99 2.64 -11.49
CA GLU A 116 6.61 2.75 -11.00
C GLU A 116 5.83 1.44 -11.19
N LEU A 117 5.98 0.76 -12.32
CA LEU A 117 5.27 -0.49 -12.56
C LEU A 117 5.63 -1.59 -11.56
N GLY A 118 6.91 -1.70 -11.15
CA GLY A 118 7.32 -2.68 -10.14
C GLY A 118 6.97 -2.31 -8.69
N LEU A 119 6.50 -1.08 -8.44
CA LEU A 119 5.92 -0.69 -7.13
C LEU A 119 4.45 -1.11 -7.00
N ILE A 120 3.84 -1.61 -8.08
CA ILE A 120 2.53 -2.28 -8.06
C ILE A 120 2.78 -3.77 -7.86
N VAL A 121 2.48 -4.27 -6.66
CA VAL A 121 2.60 -5.68 -6.31
C VAL A 121 1.22 -6.28 -6.16
N ASN A 122 0.96 -7.34 -6.92
CA ASN A 122 -0.26 -8.13 -6.83
C ASN A 122 0.11 -9.50 -6.26
N GLY A 123 -0.66 -9.95 -5.28
CA GLY A 123 -0.68 -11.33 -4.81
C GLY A 123 -1.31 -12.26 -5.84
N THR A 124 -1.79 -13.38 -5.34
CA THR A 124 -2.38 -14.48 -6.07
C THR A 124 -3.83 -14.67 -5.62
N ALA A 125 -4.40 -15.85 -5.82
CA ALA A 125 -5.76 -16.15 -5.37
C ALA A 125 -5.79 -16.96 -4.06
N GLY A 126 -4.65 -17.11 -3.39
CA GLY A 126 -4.55 -17.73 -2.08
C GLY A 126 -3.61 -16.94 -1.20
N ASP A 127 -3.49 -17.38 0.05
CA ASP A 127 -2.83 -16.63 1.13
C ASP A 127 -1.37 -16.23 0.79
N ASP A 128 -1.15 -14.93 0.66
CA ASP A 128 0.12 -14.33 0.32
C ASP A 128 0.74 -13.55 1.48
N TYR A 129 2.07 -13.42 1.41
CA TYR A 129 2.81 -12.47 2.23
C TYR A 129 3.42 -11.40 1.33
N ILE A 130 2.93 -10.17 1.43
CA ILE A 130 3.35 -9.04 0.60
C ILE A 130 4.04 -7.99 1.48
N ALA A 131 5.23 -7.57 1.07
CA ALA A 131 5.96 -6.49 1.73
C ALA A 131 6.30 -5.35 0.76
N GLY A 132 5.94 -4.13 1.17
CA GLY A 132 6.37 -2.90 0.52
C GLY A 132 7.88 -2.69 0.62
N VAL A 133 8.39 -1.75 -0.18
CA VAL A 133 9.77 -1.26 -0.09
C VAL A 133 9.78 0.17 0.41
N SER A 134 10.63 0.44 1.39
CA SER A 134 10.76 1.78 1.98
C SER A 134 11.24 2.80 0.96
N THR A 135 11.01 4.08 1.24
CA THR A 135 11.41 5.26 0.42
C THR A 135 10.60 5.47 -0.86
N PHE A 136 9.54 4.68 -1.05
CA PHE A 136 8.67 4.72 -2.23
C PHE A 136 7.23 4.52 -1.81
N THR A 137 6.30 5.16 -2.52
CA THR A 137 4.88 4.81 -2.45
C THR A 137 4.64 3.53 -3.22
N ASN A 138 4.10 2.52 -2.54
CA ASN A 138 3.76 1.21 -3.07
C ASN A 138 2.25 1.13 -3.33
N THR A 139 1.85 0.31 -4.31
CA THR A 139 0.48 -0.21 -4.43
C THR A 139 0.54 -1.71 -4.19
N LEU A 140 -0.03 -2.18 -3.09
CA LEU A 140 0.02 -3.58 -2.66
C LEU A 140 -1.40 -4.16 -2.66
N ASN A 141 -1.64 -5.20 -3.46
CA ASN A 141 -2.95 -5.82 -3.60
C ASN A 141 -2.85 -7.31 -3.24
N GLY A 142 -3.60 -7.78 -2.24
CA GLY A 142 -3.66 -9.20 -1.85
C GLY A 142 -4.44 -10.04 -2.87
N LEU A 143 -5.59 -9.51 -3.30
CA LEU A 143 -6.58 -10.11 -4.21
C LEU A 143 -7.53 -11.08 -3.52
N SER A 144 -7.25 -12.38 -3.50
CA SER A 144 -8.10 -13.36 -2.82
C SER A 144 -7.24 -14.24 -1.93
N GLY A 145 -7.81 -14.69 -0.81
CA GLY A 145 -7.09 -15.46 0.19
C GLY A 145 -7.01 -14.67 1.49
N ASP A 146 -6.49 -15.29 2.54
CA ASP A 146 -6.26 -14.60 3.82
C ASP A 146 -4.83 -14.05 3.80
N ASP A 147 -4.65 -12.80 3.37
CA ASP A 147 -3.35 -12.22 3.07
C ASP A 147 -2.71 -11.50 4.26
N ILE A 148 -1.38 -11.47 4.28
CA ILE A 148 -0.60 -10.63 5.20
C ILE A 148 0.16 -9.60 4.39
N ILE A 149 -0.26 -8.33 4.50
CA ILE A 149 0.36 -7.23 3.79
C ILE A 149 1.01 -6.24 4.75
N VAL A 150 2.29 -5.99 4.55
CA VAL A 150 3.08 -5.05 5.34
C VAL A 150 3.56 -3.92 4.44
N ALA A 151 2.89 -2.77 4.53
CA ALA A 151 3.33 -1.52 3.93
C ALA A 151 4.63 -1.04 4.58
N ALA A 152 5.48 -0.42 3.76
CA ALA A 152 6.73 0.18 4.20
C ALA A 152 6.50 1.68 4.49
N SER A 153 7.58 2.45 4.64
CA SER A 153 7.45 3.91 4.78
C SER A 153 6.82 4.53 3.53
N ASP A 154 6.36 5.79 3.66
CA ASP A 154 5.74 6.60 2.60
C ASP A 154 4.27 6.23 2.32
N GLY A 155 3.57 7.07 1.54
CA GLY A 155 2.11 7.03 1.39
C GLY A 155 1.62 5.86 0.54
N ASP A 156 1.81 4.64 1.03
CA ASP A 156 1.40 3.39 0.39
C ASP A 156 -0.12 3.29 0.27
N LYS A 157 -0.58 2.60 -0.76
CA LYS A 157 -1.95 2.11 -0.89
C LYS A 157 -1.96 0.60 -0.78
N VAL A 158 -2.73 0.08 0.16
CA VAL A 158 -2.85 -1.35 0.43
C VAL A 158 -4.31 -1.76 0.32
N THR A 159 -4.56 -2.82 -0.44
CA THR A 159 -5.87 -3.47 -0.56
C THR A 159 -5.71 -4.95 -0.25
N GLY A 160 -6.48 -5.47 0.71
CA GLY A 160 -6.56 -6.89 1.03
C GLY A 160 -7.25 -7.64 -0.09
N GLY A 161 -8.55 -7.40 -0.26
CA GLY A 161 -9.35 -7.96 -1.35
C GLY A 161 -10.48 -8.81 -0.81
N THR A 162 -10.49 -10.11 -1.09
CA THR A 162 -11.48 -11.05 -0.53
C THR A 162 -10.78 -12.04 0.39
N GLY A 163 -11.32 -12.29 1.57
CA GLY A 163 -10.70 -13.14 2.59
C GLY A 163 -10.48 -12.35 3.87
N ASN A 164 -9.91 -12.98 4.90
CA ASN A 164 -9.65 -12.30 6.17
C ASN A 164 -8.20 -11.82 6.19
N ASP A 165 -7.99 -10.57 5.83
CA ASP A 165 -6.69 -9.98 5.59
C ASP A 165 -6.10 -9.32 6.84
N THR A 166 -4.78 -9.36 6.95
CA THR A 166 -4.03 -8.59 7.95
C THR A 166 -3.17 -7.55 7.25
N LEU A 167 -3.59 -6.29 7.35
CA LEU A 167 -2.92 -5.15 6.73
C LEU A 167 -2.23 -4.32 7.81
N SER A 168 -0.94 -4.07 7.63
CA SER A 168 -0.18 -3.27 8.59
C SER A 168 0.77 -2.31 7.92
N ALA A 169 0.97 -1.14 8.53
CA ALA A 169 1.89 -0.13 8.05
C ALA A 169 2.99 0.12 9.10
N ASN A 170 4.25 0.08 8.67
CA ASN A 170 5.40 0.25 9.57
C ASN A 170 6.13 1.60 9.38
N GLY A 171 6.88 2.03 10.39
CA GLY A 171 7.69 3.25 10.29
C GLY A 171 6.93 4.57 10.48
N TYR A 172 7.43 5.63 9.84
CA TYR A 172 6.81 6.95 9.79
C TYR A 172 6.20 7.10 8.39
N ILE A 173 4.88 7.02 8.31
CA ILE A 173 4.16 7.09 7.04
C ILE A 173 3.16 8.22 7.10
N ASP A 174 3.22 9.12 6.14
CA ASP A 174 2.16 10.09 5.90
C ASP A 174 1.25 9.60 4.78
N ASN A 175 -0.06 9.71 4.99
CA ASN A 175 -1.13 9.43 4.03
C ASN A 175 -1.22 7.96 3.55
N ILE A 176 -1.00 7.00 4.45
CA ILE A 176 -1.29 5.58 4.16
C ILE A 176 -2.80 5.38 3.92
N THR A 177 -3.14 4.55 2.93
CA THR A 177 -4.50 4.01 2.80
C THR A 177 -4.45 2.49 2.96
N LEU A 178 -5.18 1.96 3.94
CA LEU A 178 -5.44 0.54 4.13
C LEU A 178 -6.92 0.26 3.84
N ASP A 179 -7.19 -0.72 3.00
CA ASP A 179 -8.53 -1.13 2.57
C ASP A 179 -8.61 -2.66 2.71
N GLY A 180 -9.40 -3.15 3.68
CA GLY A 180 -9.56 -4.58 3.95
C GLY A 180 -10.23 -5.29 2.77
N GLY A 181 -11.46 -4.90 2.50
CA GLY A 181 -12.24 -5.40 1.38
C GLY A 181 -13.40 -6.25 1.85
N GLU A 182 -13.54 -7.47 1.32
CA GLU A 182 -14.55 -8.43 1.77
C GLU A 182 -13.93 -9.44 2.75
N GLY A 183 -14.48 -9.54 3.95
CA GLY A 183 -14.04 -10.50 4.96
C GLY A 183 -13.89 -9.83 6.32
N ASN A 184 -13.40 -10.57 7.32
CA ASN A 184 -13.19 -10.03 8.66
C ASN A 184 -11.71 -9.63 8.78
N ASP A 185 -11.43 -8.37 8.51
CA ASP A 185 -10.08 -7.86 8.32
C ASP A 185 -9.48 -7.25 9.58
N ARG A 186 -8.16 -7.21 9.61
CA ARG A 186 -7.39 -6.54 10.65
C ARG A 186 -6.46 -5.51 10.05
N LEU A 187 -6.78 -4.24 10.26
CA LEU A 187 -6.01 -3.10 9.77
C LEU A 187 -5.26 -2.43 10.92
N THR A 188 -3.97 -2.16 10.73
CA THR A 188 -3.16 -1.41 11.71
C THR A 188 -2.30 -0.36 11.03
N SER A 189 -2.56 0.91 11.31
CA SER A 189 -1.76 2.02 10.76
C SER A 189 -0.45 2.22 11.52
N SER A 190 0.43 3.05 10.94
CA SER A 190 1.74 3.31 11.51
C SER A 190 1.65 4.07 12.83
N LYS A 191 2.60 3.82 13.74
CA LYS A 191 2.59 4.40 15.08
C LYS A 191 2.61 5.93 15.11
N TRP A 192 3.20 6.59 14.11
CA TRP A 192 3.46 8.03 14.13
C TRP A 192 3.08 8.72 12.81
N GLY A 193 2.21 8.10 12.02
CA GLY A 193 1.80 8.64 10.73
C GLY A 193 0.85 9.83 10.85
N ARG A 194 0.68 10.56 9.76
CA ARG A 194 -0.40 11.56 9.62
C ARG A 194 -1.33 11.18 8.49
N GLY A 195 -2.63 11.40 8.65
CA GLY A 195 -3.61 11.28 7.56
C GLY A 195 -3.82 9.85 7.10
N ALA A 196 -3.64 8.88 8.00
CA ALA A 196 -3.93 7.48 7.69
C ALA A 196 -5.43 7.30 7.45
N ILE A 197 -5.79 6.52 6.44
CA ILE A 197 -7.17 6.11 6.16
C ILE A 197 -7.23 4.59 6.27
N LEU A 198 -8.14 4.10 7.11
CA LEU A 198 -8.41 2.69 7.31
C LEU A 198 -9.87 2.45 6.93
N ASN A 199 -10.11 1.60 5.93
CA ASN A 199 -11.43 1.13 5.54
C ASN A 199 -11.50 -0.38 5.78
N GLY A 200 -12.41 -0.86 6.62
CA GLY A 200 -12.63 -2.28 6.84
C GLY A 200 -13.25 -2.92 5.59
N GLY A 201 -14.42 -2.43 5.20
CA GLY A 201 -15.10 -2.85 3.99
C GLY A 201 -16.38 -3.59 4.32
N THR A 202 -16.47 -4.88 4.04
CA THR A 202 -17.61 -5.71 4.44
C THR A 202 -17.15 -6.86 5.31
N GLY A 203 -17.83 -7.12 6.42
CA GLY A 203 -17.46 -8.15 7.38
C GLY A 203 -17.21 -7.51 8.75
N ASP A 204 -16.87 -8.32 9.75
CA ASP A 204 -16.64 -7.82 11.11
C ASP A 204 -15.16 -7.48 11.28
N ASP A 205 -14.82 -6.20 11.11
CA ASP A 205 -13.45 -5.73 11.00
C ASP A 205 -12.87 -5.20 12.30
N THR A 206 -11.53 -5.20 12.39
CA THR A 206 -10.78 -4.57 13.47
C THR A 206 -9.79 -3.56 12.91
N LEU A 207 -10.09 -2.27 13.10
CA LEU A 207 -9.26 -1.15 12.66
C LEU A 207 -8.56 -0.53 13.86
N ILE A 208 -7.23 -0.49 13.81
CA ILE A 208 -6.41 0.04 14.90
C ILE A 208 -5.50 1.14 14.38
N SER A 209 -5.71 2.34 14.87
CA SER A 209 -4.79 3.44 14.67
C SER A 209 -3.52 3.24 15.50
N GLY A 210 -2.36 3.52 14.91
CA GLY A 210 -1.12 3.60 15.66
C GLY A 210 -1.20 4.69 16.73
N SER A 211 -0.71 4.42 17.94
CA SER A 211 -0.94 5.27 19.13
C SER A 211 -0.61 6.77 18.98
N GLY A 212 0.31 7.13 18.10
CA GLY A 212 0.70 8.52 17.82
C GLY A 212 0.36 8.99 16.42
N GLY A 213 -0.51 8.25 15.72
CA GLY A 213 -1.14 8.67 14.46
C GLY A 213 -1.83 10.02 14.64
N GLN A 214 -1.92 10.82 13.59
CA GLN A 214 -2.58 12.13 13.61
C GLN A 214 -3.57 12.22 12.47
N ASP A 215 -4.75 12.78 12.72
CA ASP A 215 -5.77 13.00 11.71
C ASP A 215 -6.15 11.67 11.01
N VAL A 216 -6.33 10.59 11.80
CA VAL A 216 -6.62 9.27 11.25
C VAL A 216 -8.12 9.14 10.99
N ILE A 217 -8.46 8.59 9.83
CA ILE A 217 -9.85 8.30 9.45
C ILE A 217 -10.06 6.79 9.56
N LEU A 218 -11.05 6.39 10.34
CA LEU A 218 -11.47 5.01 10.54
C LEU A 218 -12.90 4.85 10.01
N ASN A 219 -13.08 3.95 9.05
CA ASN A 219 -14.36 3.60 8.47
C ASN A 219 -14.50 2.07 8.54
N GLY A 220 -15.38 1.58 9.43
CA GLY A 220 -15.63 0.15 9.55
C GLY A 220 -16.18 -0.42 8.24
N GLY A 221 -17.27 0.19 7.75
CA GLY A 221 -17.97 -0.29 6.58
C GLY A 221 -19.20 -1.06 7.03
N THR A 222 -19.57 -2.15 6.36
CA THR A 222 -20.73 -2.95 6.76
C THR A 222 -20.30 -4.16 7.58
N GLY A 223 -20.84 -4.31 8.79
CA GLY A 223 -20.53 -5.41 9.71
C GLY A 223 -20.65 -4.94 11.15
N ASP A 224 -20.18 -5.75 12.11
CA ASP A 224 -20.10 -5.31 13.50
C ASP A 224 -18.63 -4.98 13.85
N ASP A 225 -18.20 -3.75 13.55
CA ASP A 225 -16.78 -3.39 13.53
C ASP A 225 -16.21 -2.90 14.86
N GLN A 226 -14.89 -3.03 15.02
CA GLN A 226 -14.14 -2.53 16.17
C GLN A 226 -13.13 -1.46 15.71
N LEU A 227 -13.35 -0.22 16.12
CA LEU A 227 -12.57 0.94 15.68
C LEU A 227 -11.78 1.52 16.87
N GLN A 228 -10.45 1.42 16.84
CA GLN A 228 -9.59 1.95 17.90
C GLN A 228 -8.79 3.16 17.42
N GLY A 229 -9.04 4.31 18.03
CA GLY A 229 -8.29 5.56 17.81
C GLY A 229 -6.86 5.55 18.33
N SER A 230 -6.16 6.60 17.96
CA SER A 230 -4.84 7.00 18.42
C SER A 230 -4.91 7.80 19.73
N PHE A 231 -3.83 8.52 20.05
CA PHE A 231 -3.81 9.50 21.15
C PHE A 231 -3.98 10.96 20.66
N LYS A 232 -4.33 11.13 19.39
CA LYS A 232 -4.49 12.40 18.68
C LYS A 232 -5.85 12.41 18.01
N THR A 233 -6.16 13.51 17.34
CA THR A 233 -7.43 13.64 16.63
C THR A 233 -7.64 12.51 15.65
N ASP A 234 -8.73 11.79 15.86
CA ASP A 234 -9.24 10.74 14.99
C ASP A 234 -10.65 11.09 14.48
N THR A 235 -11.02 10.52 13.35
CA THR A 235 -12.34 10.67 12.74
C THR A 235 -12.91 9.29 12.47
N TYR A 236 -14.08 9.02 13.03
CA TYR A 236 -14.84 7.79 12.85
C TYR A 236 -15.99 8.08 11.90
N LEU A 237 -16.12 7.28 10.85
CA LEU A 237 -17.22 7.38 9.89
C LEU A 237 -18.23 6.27 10.17
N PHE A 238 -19.52 6.63 10.12
CA PHE A 238 -20.62 5.67 10.24
C PHE A 238 -21.76 6.05 9.27
N ASN A 239 -22.17 5.11 8.43
CA ASN A 239 -23.22 5.27 7.43
C ASN A 239 -24.41 4.37 7.73
N LEU A 240 -25.51 4.63 7.02
CA LEU A 240 -26.73 3.83 7.15
C LEU A 240 -26.49 2.43 6.57
N GLY A 241 -26.74 1.40 7.37
CA GLY A 241 -26.49 0.00 7.02
C GLY A 241 -25.13 -0.54 7.46
N ASP A 242 -24.32 0.27 8.15
CA ASP A 242 -22.98 -0.13 8.59
C ASP A 242 -23.02 -1.20 9.68
N GLY A 243 -24.11 -1.33 10.46
CA GLY A 243 -24.27 -2.38 11.47
C GLY A 243 -24.01 -1.88 12.88
N GLN A 244 -23.34 -2.68 13.73
CA GLN A 244 -23.15 -2.37 15.16
C GLN A 244 -21.70 -2.15 15.57
N ASP A 245 -21.17 -0.98 15.25
CA ASP A 245 -19.78 -0.65 15.51
C ASP A 245 -19.50 -0.30 16.97
N THR A 246 -18.27 -0.57 17.39
CA THR A 246 -17.73 -0.18 18.69
C THR A 246 -16.47 0.67 18.52
N ILE A 247 -16.51 1.88 19.07
CA ILE A 247 -15.40 2.83 19.10
C ILE A 247 -14.66 2.72 20.44
N TYR A 248 -13.34 2.60 20.36
CA TYR A 248 -12.42 2.57 21.49
C TYR A 248 -11.54 3.81 21.47
N GLU A 249 -11.94 4.80 22.27
CA GLU A 249 -11.08 5.94 22.56
C GLU A 249 -10.10 5.64 23.68
N THR A 250 -8.88 6.16 23.55
CA THR A 250 -7.77 5.79 24.43
C THR A 250 -7.07 6.96 25.10
N TRP A 251 -7.29 8.19 24.63
CA TRP A 251 -6.65 9.37 25.18
C TRP A 251 -7.48 10.62 24.92
N SER A 252 -7.35 11.64 25.77
CA SER A 252 -7.90 12.98 25.50
C SER A 252 -6.93 14.02 26.04
N SER A 253 -6.74 15.10 25.29
CA SER A 253 -5.90 16.24 25.71
C SER A 253 -6.36 17.53 25.02
N ILE A 254 -6.01 18.68 25.59
CA ILE A 254 -6.40 19.98 25.01
C ILE A 254 -5.91 20.08 23.56
N GLY A 255 -6.84 20.28 22.62
CA GLY A 255 -6.56 20.41 21.20
C GLY A 255 -6.58 19.11 20.40
N VAL A 256 -6.88 17.97 21.05
CA VAL A 256 -7.33 16.74 20.40
C VAL A 256 -8.86 16.80 20.33
N LEU A 257 -9.43 16.52 19.16
CA LEU A 257 -10.86 16.60 18.89
C LEU A 257 -11.29 15.38 18.11
N ASP A 258 -11.64 14.32 18.82
CA ASP A 258 -12.11 13.10 18.19
C ASP A 258 -13.55 13.32 17.70
N THR A 259 -13.80 12.91 16.46
CA THR A 259 -15.04 13.23 15.76
C THR A 259 -15.72 11.97 15.22
N LEU A 260 -16.99 11.77 15.58
CA LEU A 260 -17.86 10.80 14.91
C LEU A 260 -18.70 11.52 13.86
N ILE A 261 -18.60 11.10 12.60
CA ILE A 261 -19.36 11.67 11.48
C ILE A 261 -20.38 10.65 11.01
N PHE A 262 -21.66 11.05 11.09
CA PHE A 262 -22.76 10.31 10.48
C PHE A 262 -22.94 10.69 9.01
N GLY A 263 -22.93 9.68 8.15
CA GLY A 263 -23.16 9.81 6.71
C GLY A 263 -24.56 10.29 6.34
N THR A 264 -24.77 10.54 5.05
CA THR A 264 -26.07 10.99 4.55
C THR A 264 -27.17 9.98 4.85
N GLY A 265 -28.34 10.46 5.27
CA GLY A 265 -29.49 9.60 5.58
C GLY A 265 -29.63 9.22 7.05
N ILE A 266 -28.67 9.58 7.90
CA ILE A 266 -28.78 9.53 9.35
C ILE A 266 -28.95 10.98 9.85
N ASN A 267 -30.13 11.32 10.36
CA ASN A 267 -30.36 12.62 10.99
C ASN A 267 -30.31 12.49 12.51
N SER A 268 -30.09 13.60 13.20
CA SER A 268 -30.05 13.64 14.66
C SER A 268 -31.35 13.13 15.31
N GLU A 269 -32.50 13.32 14.66
CA GLU A 269 -33.82 12.82 15.11
C GLU A 269 -33.98 11.30 14.96
N ASP A 270 -33.17 10.66 14.11
CA ASP A 270 -33.20 9.21 13.90
C ASP A 270 -32.44 8.45 15.00
N LEU A 271 -31.64 9.15 15.82
CA LEU A 271 -30.80 8.55 16.85
C LEU A 271 -31.41 8.70 18.24
N SER A 272 -31.33 7.62 19.00
CA SER A 272 -31.58 7.61 20.44
C SER A 272 -30.28 7.40 21.20
N VAL A 273 -30.06 8.22 22.23
CA VAL A 273 -28.88 8.10 23.10
C VAL A 273 -29.25 7.30 24.34
N SER A 274 -28.48 6.27 24.65
CA SER A 274 -28.67 5.48 25.87
C SER A 274 -27.34 5.08 26.50
N ARG A 275 -27.40 4.57 27.73
CA ARG A 275 -26.25 4.08 28.47
C ARG A 275 -26.46 2.62 28.83
N ILE A 276 -25.44 1.79 28.59
CA ILE A 276 -25.38 0.41 29.07
C ILE A 276 -24.07 0.21 29.82
N GLY A 277 -24.12 -0.06 31.12
CA GLY A 277 -22.92 -0.19 31.94
C GLY A 277 -22.09 1.10 31.95
N LEU A 278 -20.89 1.06 31.36
CA LEU A 278 -20.00 2.21 31.19
C LEU A 278 -19.99 2.79 29.77
N ASP A 279 -20.73 2.18 28.83
CA ASP A 279 -20.74 2.56 27.43
C ASP A 279 -21.86 3.58 27.13
N LEU A 280 -21.62 4.43 26.13
CA LEU A 280 -22.64 5.29 25.52
C LEU A 280 -23.05 4.67 24.18
N LEU A 281 -24.35 4.58 23.93
CA LEU A 281 -24.91 3.99 22.72
C LEU A 281 -25.70 5.04 21.97
N LEU A 282 -25.44 5.12 20.66
CA LEU A 282 -26.21 5.88 19.68
C LEU A 282 -26.94 4.87 18.81
N SER A 283 -28.23 4.65 19.05
CA SER A 283 -29.03 3.64 18.35
C SER A 283 -29.96 4.28 17.33
N HIS A 284 -29.87 3.84 16.08
CA HIS A 284 -30.69 4.34 14.99
C HIS A 284 -32.11 3.75 15.02
N SER A 285 -33.09 4.51 14.52
CA SER A 285 -34.51 4.16 14.51
C SER A 285 -34.85 2.94 13.64
N ASN A 286 -33.93 2.52 12.76
CA ASN A 286 -34.09 1.29 11.96
C ASN A 286 -33.94 0.00 12.79
N GLY A 287 -33.36 0.07 13.99
CA GLY A 287 -33.20 -1.06 14.91
C GLY A 287 -32.09 -2.04 14.57
N SER A 288 -31.31 -1.82 13.51
CA SER A 288 -30.10 -2.60 13.17
C SER A 288 -28.83 -1.83 13.47
N ASP A 289 -28.82 -0.53 13.22
CA ASP A 289 -27.60 0.26 13.21
C ASP A 289 -27.37 0.94 14.55
N LYS A 290 -26.14 0.87 15.04
CA LYS A 290 -25.77 1.42 16.34
C LYS A 290 -24.28 1.65 16.44
N VAL A 291 -23.91 2.81 16.97
CA VAL A 291 -22.54 3.07 17.42
C VAL A 291 -22.45 2.95 18.94
N THR A 292 -21.51 2.15 19.42
CA THR A 292 -21.18 2.03 20.85
C THR A 292 -19.85 2.73 21.11
N ILE A 293 -19.83 3.72 21.98
CA ILE A 293 -18.59 4.34 22.43
C ILE A 293 -18.21 3.70 23.77
N HIS A 294 -17.17 2.87 23.71
CA HIS A 294 -16.80 2.01 24.82
C HIS A 294 -16.25 2.82 25.99
N ASN A 295 -16.69 2.51 27.21
CA ASN A 295 -16.23 3.13 28.45
C ASN A 295 -16.40 4.65 28.55
N TRP A 296 -17.32 5.25 27.78
CA TRP A 296 -17.65 6.68 27.85
C TRP A 296 -17.76 7.23 29.29
N TYR A 297 -18.41 6.48 30.19
CA TYR A 297 -18.66 6.90 31.58
C TYR A 297 -17.54 6.49 32.56
N ASN A 298 -16.43 5.93 32.08
CA ASN A 298 -15.28 5.53 32.89
C ASN A 298 -14.23 6.66 33.01
N SER A 299 -13.90 7.31 31.89
CA SER A 299 -12.93 8.39 31.83
C SER A 299 -13.25 9.33 30.68
N THR A 300 -12.83 10.59 30.79
CA THR A 300 -12.88 11.54 29.67
C THR A 300 -11.97 11.15 28.51
N HIS A 301 -10.97 10.28 28.74
CA HIS A 301 -10.11 9.72 27.69
C HIS A 301 -10.83 8.69 26.80
N ASN A 302 -12.06 8.30 27.14
CA ASN A 302 -12.86 7.32 26.41
C ASN A 302 -14.07 7.97 25.72
N GLN A 303 -14.07 9.29 25.59
CA GLN A 303 -15.17 10.07 25.04
C GLN A 303 -14.76 10.61 23.67
N ILE A 304 -15.75 10.83 22.82
CA ILE A 304 -15.62 11.55 21.55
C ILE A 304 -16.07 12.98 21.82
N GLU A 305 -15.30 13.98 21.35
CA GLU A 305 -15.60 15.39 21.62
C GLU A 305 -16.64 16.00 20.69
N LEU A 306 -16.82 15.47 19.48
CA LEU A 306 -17.77 15.99 18.49
C LEU A 306 -18.52 14.89 17.76
N VAL A 307 -19.85 15.03 17.65
CA VAL A 307 -20.66 14.25 16.72
C VAL A 307 -21.21 15.17 15.65
N GLN A 308 -20.95 14.86 14.37
CA GLN A 308 -21.35 15.67 13.24
C GLN A 308 -22.31 14.93 12.31
N PHE A 309 -23.33 15.62 11.83
CA PHE A 309 -24.30 15.12 10.85
C PHE A 309 -24.14 15.79 9.49
N ALA A 310 -24.63 15.13 8.44
CA ALA A 310 -24.53 15.63 7.05
C ALA A 310 -25.24 16.98 6.81
N ASP A 311 -26.23 17.36 7.64
CA ASP A 311 -26.94 18.64 7.57
C ASP A 311 -26.22 19.79 8.29
N GLY A 312 -25.09 19.50 8.95
CA GLY A 312 -24.33 20.44 9.75
C GLY A 312 -24.78 20.54 11.21
N THR A 313 -25.73 19.72 11.66
CA THR A 313 -26.02 19.56 13.09
C THR A 313 -24.80 18.98 13.80
N GLU A 314 -24.54 19.45 15.02
CA GLU A 314 -23.45 19.00 15.88
C GLU A 314 -24.00 18.72 17.29
N TRP A 315 -23.54 17.63 17.92
CA TRP A 315 -23.77 17.31 19.34
C TRP A 315 -22.48 17.36 20.14
#